data_AF-A0A3D8JYH2-F1
#
_entry.id   AF-A0A3D8JYH2-F1
#
_cell.length_a   1.000
_cell.length_b   1.000
_cell.length_c   1.000
_cell.angle_alpha   90.00
_cell.angle_beta   90.00
_cell.angle_gamma   90.00
#
_symmetry.space_group_name_H-M   'P 1'
#
loop_
_entity.id
_entity.type
_entity.pdbx_description
1 polymer ?
#
loop_
_entity_poly.entity_id
_entity_poly.type
_entity_poly.pdbx_seq_one_letter_code
_entity_poly.pdbx_strand_id
1 'polypeptide(L)'
;MKPIWIVDDDQSIRWVLEKALARENFPTRSFANVREALAALERESPQVLVSDIRMPGSSGLELLQAVRERLPELPVIIMTAYSDLDSAVAAFQGGAFEYLAKPFDVDKAVELIRRAVDESMRGSQTGEVALADAPEMLGQAPAMQDMFRAIGRLSHSAATVLITGESGTGKELVARALHRHSPRANGPFIALNTAAIPKDLLESELFGHERGAFTGAQAMRQGRFEQAENGTLFLDEIGDMPFDLQTRLLRVLSDGQFYRVGGHSPLRSNVRVIAATHQNLESRVRQGLFREDLYHRLNVIRLRLPALRERREDIPLLTRHFLQKSARDLGVEPKRVSEAALAYLATLPFPGNVRQLENLANWLTVMAPAQTIEIKDLPPDLVPGGTPETSGDIVAGLAAAAVPAALNAAATLDGERNGAAIAPASLAGVATGLPVSVWESGLRSEVARMLRENTVDVMDELARRFEAAVIREALDFTRGRKVEAAERLGIGRNTITRKIQELHLEP
;
A
#
# COMPACT_ATOMS: atom_id res chain seq x y z
N MET A 1 19.11 -33.78 -27.54
CA MET A 1 18.38 -32.86 -26.66
C MET A 1 17.18 -32.34 -27.45
N LYS A 2 15.95 -32.38 -26.90
CA LYS A 2 14.79 -31.81 -27.60
C LYS A 2 14.97 -30.27 -27.69
N PRO A 3 14.45 -29.62 -28.73
CA PRO A 3 14.57 -28.17 -28.88
C PRO A 3 13.76 -27.42 -27.81
N ILE A 4 14.21 -26.23 -27.46
CA ILE A 4 13.44 -25.24 -26.72
C ILE A 4 12.58 -24.50 -27.73
N TRP A 5 11.28 -24.41 -27.47
CA TRP A 5 10.37 -23.68 -28.36
C TRP A 5 10.15 -22.27 -27.84
N ILE A 6 10.24 -21.28 -28.73
CA ILE A 6 10.01 -19.87 -28.40
C ILE A 6 8.80 -19.40 -29.20
N VAL A 7 7.76 -18.91 -28.54
CA VAL A 7 6.53 -18.42 -29.15
C VAL A 7 6.33 -16.97 -28.76
N ASP A 8 6.50 -16.07 -29.71
CA ASP A 8 6.42 -14.62 -29.48
C ASP A 8 6.13 -13.93 -30.81
N ASP A 9 5.26 -12.93 -30.83
CA ASP A 9 4.98 -12.16 -32.04
C ASP A 9 6.13 -11.18 -32.37
N ASP A 10 6.91 -10.76 -31.37
CA ASP A 10 8.07 -9.88 -31.56
C ASP A 10 9.28 -10.67 -32.10
N GLN A 11 9.66 -10.38 -33.34
CA GLN A 11 10.83 -10.97 -33.99
C GLN A 11 12.14 -10.67 -33.24
N SER A 12 12.25 -9.49 -32.62
CA SER A 12 13.44 -9.05 -31.90
C SER A 12 13.69 -9.94 -30.69
N ILE A 13 12.63 -10.25 -29.95
CA ILE A 13 12.69 -11.08 -28.74
C ILE A 13 13.06 -12.51 -29.11
N ARG A 14 12.45 -13.07 -30.16
CA ARG A 14 12.81 -14.41 -30.67
C ARG A 14 14.27 -14.48 -31.08
N TRP A 15 14.73 -13.50 -31.85
CA TRP A 15 16.11 -13.46 -32.32
C TRP A 15 17.12 -13.36 -31.17
N VAL A 16 16.86 -12.51 -30.17
CA VAL A 16 17.73 -12.36 -28.99
C VAL A 16 17.82 -13.67 -28.20
N LEU A 17 16.68 -14.31 -27.92
CA LEU A 17 16.64 -15.58 -27.18
C LEU A 17 17.30 -16.72 -27.97
N GLU A 18 17.07 -16.82 -29.28
CA GLU A 18 17.74 -17.80 -30.14
C GLU A 18 19.26 -17.64 -30.09
N LYS A 19 19.77 -16.41 -30.21
CA LYS A 19 21.21 -16.14 -30.17
C LYS A 19 21.81 -16.45 -28.81
N ALA A 20 21.10 -16.15 -27.73
CA ALA A 20 21.55 -16.43 -26.37
C ALA A 20 21.62 -17.94 -26.09
N LEU A 21 20.55 -18.67 -26.42
CA LEU A 21 20.47 -20.11 -26.21
C LEU A 21 21.44 -20.90 -27.10
N ALA A 22 21.70 -20.41 -28.33
CA ALA A 22 22.70 -21.00 -29.21
C ALA A 22 24.12 -20.92 -28.64
N ARG A 23 24.48 -19.85 -27.90
CA ARG A 23 25.79 -19.74 -27.22
C ARG A 23 25.98 -20.81 -26.14
N GLU A 24 24.88 -21.29 -25.57
CA GLU A 24 24.84 -22.34 -24.55
C GLU A 24 24.58 -23.74 -25.14
N ASN A 25 24.66 -23.90 -26.48
CA ASN A 25 24.41 -25.14 -27.20
C ASN A 25 23.01 -25.75 -27.02
N PHE A 26 22.00 -24.93 -26.68
CA PHE A 26 20.62 -25.39 -26.68
C PHE A 26 20.00 -25.26 -28.09
N PRO A 27 19.44 -26.34 -28.67
CA PRO A 27 18.71 -26.25 -29.92
C PRO A 27 17.39 -25.48 -29.71
N THR A 28 17.06 -24.55 -30.60
CA THR A 28 15.84 -23.73 -30.51
C THR A 28 14.96 -23.87 -31.76
N ARG A 29 13.66 -23.63 -31.60
CA ARG A 29 12.70 -23.47 -32.70
C ARG A 29 11.71 -22.39 -32.33
N SER A 30 11.49 -21.43 -33.22
CA SER A 30 10.66 -20.27 -32.91
C SER A 30 9.39 -20.20 -33.76
N PHE A 31 8.33 -19.67 -33.19
CA PHE A 31 7.00 -19.54 -33.79
C PHE A 31 6.51 -18.10 -33.60
N ALA A 32 5.80 -17.57 -34.61
CA ALA A 32 5.30 -16.20 -34.56
C ALA A 32 3.91 -16.08 -33.91
N ASN A 33 3.22 -17.21 -33.75
CA ASN A 33 1.86 -17.25 -33.22
C ASN A 33 1.56 -18.62 -32.57
N VAL A 34 0.53 -18.61 -31.72
CA VAL A 34 0.07 -19.79 -30.97
C VAL A 34 -0.38 -20.94 -31.89
N ARG A 35 -1.03 -20.64 -33.02
CA ARG A 35 -1.58 -21.68 -33.91
C ARG A 35 -0.48 -22.52 -34.54
N GLU A 36 0.59 -21.91 -35.01
CA GLU A 36 1.77 -22.61 -35.54
C GLU A 36 2.43 -23.49 -34.48
N ALA A 37 2.54 -22.98 -33.24
CA ALA A 37 3.08 -23.75 -32.13
C ALA A 37 2.20 -24.96 -31.77
N LEU A 38 0.88 -24.79 -31.68
CA LEU A 38 -0.07 -25.88 -31.44
C LEU A 38 -0.03 -26.94 -32.54
N ALA A 39 0.02 -26.53 -33.82
CA ALA A 39 0.12 -27.46 -34.95
C ALA A 39 1.45 -28.23 -34.94
N ALA A 40 2.55 -27.59 -34.49
CA ALA A 40 3.82 -28.28 -34.30
C ALA A 40 3.78 -29.26 -33.13
N LEU A 41 3.09 -28.91 -32.02
CA LEU A 41 2.92 -29.78 -30.83
C LEU A 41 2.19 -31.09 -31.14
N GLU A 42 1.43 -31.16 -32.25
CA GLU A 42 0.81 -32.40 -32.71
C GLU A 42 1.81 -33.42 -33.25
N ARG A 43 2.99 -32.97 -33.71
CA ARG A 43 3.99 -33.80 -34.40
C ARG A 43 5.26 -33.99 -33.58
N GLU A 44 5.62 -32.98 -32.79
CA GLU A 44 6.88 -32.92 -32.04
C GLU A 44 6.63 -32.34 -30.65
N SER A 45 7.52 -32.64 -29.70
CA SER A 45 7.47 -32.07 -28.34
C SER A 45 8.78 -31.33 -28.03
N PRO A 46 8.74 -30.10 -27.53
CA PRO A 46 9.94 -29.43 -27.01
C PRO A 46 10.41 -30.02 -25.68
N GLN A 47 11.60 -29.60 -25.23
CA GLN A 47 12.05 -29.82 -23.84
C GLN A 47 11.46 -28.78 -22.90
N VAL A 48 11.37 -27.53 -23.35
CA VAL A 48 10.83 -26.37 -22.64
C VAL A 48 10.09 -25.52 -23.66
N LEU A 49 8.92 -25.02 -23.30
CA LEU A 49 8.18 -24.06 -24.10
C LEU A 49 8.30 -22.68 -23.46
N VAL A 50 8.76 -21.68 -24.20
CA VAL A 50 8.83 -20.28 -23.79
C VAL A 50 7.81 -19.51 -24.61
N SER A 51 6.74 -19.00 -24.00
CA SER A 51 5.65 -18.31 -24.75
C SER A 51 5.33 -16.94 -24.19
N ASP A 52 5.15 -15.94 -25.04
CA ASP A 52 4.48 -14.70 -24.64
C ASP A 52 3.02 -14.97 -24.26
N ILE A 53 2.44 -14.14 -23.41
CA ILE A 53 1.04 -14.21 -22.97
C ILE A 53 0.13 -13.47 -23.93
N ARG A 54 0.57 -12.32 -24.43
CA ARG A 54 -0.24 -11.43 -25.26
C ARG A 54 0.32 -11.45 -26.67
N MET A 55 -0.29 -12.26 -27.53
CA MET A 55 -0.02 -12.28 -28.97
C MET A 55 -1.30 -11.97 -29.75
N PRO A 56 -1.19 -11.42 -30.97
CA PRO A 56 -2.35 -11.19 -31.84
C PRO A 56 -3.11 -12.50 -32.14
N GLY A 57 -4.43 -12.49 -31.89
CA GLY A 57 -5.36 -13.54 -32.27
C GLY A 57 -5.61 -14.65 -31.23
N SER A 58 -4.58 -15.10 -30.51
CA SER A 58 -4.68 -16.17 -29.50
C SER A 58 -3.71 -15.90 -28.34
N SER A 59 -4.09 -16.22 -27.11
CA SER A 59 -3.28 -15.91 -25.93
C SER A 59 -2.29 -17.04 -25.61
N GLY A 60 -1.12 -16.69 -25.07
CA GLY A 60 -0.20 -17.67 -24.49
C GLY A 60 -0.77 -18.46 -23.32
N LEU A 61 -1.81 -17.95 -22.64
CA LEU A 61 -2.52 -18.72 -21.62
C LEU A 61 -3.37 -19.85 -22.24
N GLU A 62 -3.96 -19.63 -23.42
CA GLU A 62 -4.64 -20.69 -24.18
C GLU A 62 -3.64 -21.76 -24.62
N LEU A 63 -2.44 -21.35 -25.05
CA LEU A 63 -1.35 -22.27 -25.37
C LEU A 63 -0.93 -23.08 -24.14
N LEU A 64 -0.75 -22.42 -22.98
CA LEU A 64 -0.41 -23.08 -21.72
C LEU A 64 -1.47 -24.12 -21.33
N GLN A 65 -2.74 -23.77 -21.41
CA GLN A 65 -3.84 -24.68 -21.09
C GLN A 65 -3.84 -25.90 -22.03
N ALA A 66 -3.78 -25.68 -23.34
CA ALA A 66 -3.74 -26.76 -24.32
C ALA A 66 -2.50 -27.65 -24.19
N VAL A 67 -1.34 -27.07 -23.86
CA VAL A 67 -0.11 -27.81 -23.58
C VAL A 67 -0.29 -28.68 -22.35
N ARG A 68 -0.91 -28.16 -21.30
CA ARG A 68 -1.02 -28.88 -20.04
C ARG A 68 -2.01 -30.03 -20.08
N GLU A 69 -3.11 -29.88 -20.81
CA GLU A 69 -4.06 -30.96 -21.08
C GLU A 69 -3.39 -32.13 -21.83
N ARG A 70 -2.44 -31.84 -22.72
CA ARG A 70 -1.83 -32.83 -23.64
C ARG A 70 -0.46 -33.34 -23.16
N LEU A 71 0.33 -32.50 -22.52
CA LEU A 71 1.73 -32.70 -22.13
C LEU A 71 1.96 -32.09 -20.73
N PRO A 72 1.37 -32.66 -19.65
CA PRO A 72 1.43 -32.09 -18.30
C PRO A 72 2.83 -32.04 -17.69
N GLU A 73 3.80 -32.77 -18.25
CA GLU A 73 5.21 -32.78 -17.81
C GLU A 73 6.10 -31.78 -18.58
N LEU A 74 5.57 -31.08 -19.59
CA LEU A 74 6.33 -30.09 -20.34
C LEU A 74 6.41 -28.78 -19.54
N PRO A 75 7.58 -28.36 -19.04
CA PRO A 75 7.70 -27.06 -18.39
C PRO A 75 7.48 -25.94 -19.39
N VAL A 76 6.52 -25.08 -19.07
CA VAL A 76 6.22 -23.89 -19.85
C VAL A 76 6.72 -22.68 -19.09
N ILE A 77 7.66 -21.93 -19.66
CA ILE A 77 8.04 -20.59 -19.21
C ILE A 77 7.17 -19.60 -19.95
N ILE A 78 6.60 -18.66 -19.22
CA ILE A 78 5.74 -17.66 -19.80
C ILE A 78 6.44 -16.29 -19.77
N MET A 79 6.62 -15.69 -20.94
CA MET A 79 7.11 -14.34 -21.11
C MET A 79 5.94 -13.36 -20.99
N THR A 80 6.14 -12.26 -20.28
CA THR A 80 5.03 -11.34 -20.03
C THR A 80 5.49 -9.92 -19.78
N ALA A 81 4.72 -8.96 -20.27
CA ALA A 81 4.85 -7.55 -19.92
C ALA A 81 3.91 -7.16 -18.77
N TYR A 82 3.54 -8.10 -17.88
CA TYR A 82 2.48 -7.89 -16.89
C TYR A 82 2.64 -6.58 -16.15
N SER A 83 1.59 -5.78 -16.18
CA SER A 83 1.46 -4.62 -15.32
C SER A 83 0.38 -4.83 -14.27
N ASP A 84 -0.23 -6.02 -14.20
CA ASP A 84 -1.37 -6.29 -13.34
C ASP A 84 -1.29 -7.64 -12.59
N LEU A 85 -1.83 -7.65 -11.38
CA LEU A 85 -1.74 -8.76 -10.43
C LEU A 85 -2.56 -9.98 -10.85
N ASP A 86 -3.83 -9.79 -11.24
CA ASP A 86 -4.73 -10.91 -11.53
C ASP A 86 -4.23 -11.74 -12.71
N SER A 87 -3.70 -11.09 -13.76
CA SER A 87 -3.10 -11.84 -14.87
C SER A 87 -1.83 -12.56 -14.43
N ALA A 88 -0.98 -11.93 -13.62
CA ALA A 88 0.22 -12.59 -13.10
C ALA A 88 -0.13 -13.85 -12.29
N VAL A 89 -1.14 -13.78 -11.42
CA VAL A 89 -1.55 -14.92 -10.60
C VAL A 89 -2.26 -15.98 -11.43
N ALA A 90 -3.20 -15.61 -12.31
CA ALA A 90 -3.89 -16.55 -13.19
C ALA A 90 -2.92 -17.34 -14.05
N ALA A 91 -1.83 -16.71 -14.50
CA ALA A 91 -0.79 -17.43 -15.19
C ALA A 91 -0.20 -18.53 -14.31
N PHE A 92 0.22 -18.23 -13.07
CA PHE A 92 0.81 -19.24 -12.16
C PHE A 92 -0.15 -20.40 -11.91
N GLN A 93 -1.45 -20.10 -11.77
CA GLN A 93 -2.50 -21.10 -11.66
C GLN A 93 -2.72 -21.89 -12.95
N GLY A 94 -2.32 -21.36 -14.11
CA GLY A 94 -2.32 -22.10 -15.38
C GLY A 94 -1.29 -23.24 -15.41
N GLY A 95 -0.37 -23.32 -14.43
CA GLY A 95 0.62 -24.39 -14.33
C GLY A 95 1.91 -24.12 -15.10
N ALA A 96 2.27 -22.85 -15.35
CA ALA A 96 3.58 -22.55 -15.91
C ALA A 96 4.69 -22.87 -14.89
N PHE A 97 5.83 -23.30 -15.40
CA PHE A 97 7.02 -23.60 -14.62
C PHE A 97 7.60 -22.35 -13.96
N GLU A 98 7.83 -21.29 -14.74
CA GLU A 98 8.33 -20.01 -14.24
C GLU A 98 8.02 -18.88 -15.24
N TYR A 99 8.26 -17.62 -14.85
CA TYR A 99 7.91 -16.44 -15.65
C TYR A 99 9.11 -15.57 -15.95
N LEU A 100 9.09 -14.97 -17.14
CA LEU A 100 10.11 -14.02 -17.59
C LEU A 100 9.46 -12.66 -17.91
N ALA A 101 9.72 -11.66 -17.07
CA ALA A 101 9.14 -10.32 -17.23
C ALA A 101 9.88 -9.51 -18.30
N LYS A 102 9.16 -8.93 -19.27
CA LYS A 102 9.71 -8.02 -20.28
C LYS A 102 9.76 -6.58 -19.73
N PRO A 103 10.87 -5.82 -19.91
CA PRO A 103 12.14 -6.24 -20.49
C PRO A 103 12.94 -7.11 -19.49
N PHE A 104 13.59 -8.16 -20.00
CA PHE A 104 14.41 -9.08 -19.20
C PHE A 104 15.88 -8.98 -19.56
N ASP A 105 16.71 -9.36 -18.59
CA ASP A 105 18.12 -9.68 -18.82
C ASP A 105 18.22 -11.05 -19.52
N VAL A 106 18.97 -11.10 -20.61
CA VAL A 106 19.16 -12.29 -21.43
C VAL A 106 19.85 -13.41 -20.65
N ASP A 107 20.81 -13.07 -19.79
CA ASP A 107 21.56 -14.05 -19.01
C ASP A 107 20.63 -14.73 -17.98
N LYS A 108 19.73 -13.95 -17.35
CA LYS A 108 18.70 -14.48 -16.43
C LYS A 108 17.69 -15.37 -17.15
N ALA A 109 17.31 -15.01 -18.38
CA ALA A 109 16.39 -15.82 -19.19
C ALA A 109 16.99 -17.20 -19.50
N VAL A 110 18.27 -17.22 -19.88
CA VAL A 110 19.01 -18.46 -20.17
C VAL A 110 19.16 -19.32 -18.92
N GLU A 111 19.49 -18.73 -17.76
CA GLU A 111 19.58 -19.45 -16.49
C GLU A 111 18.23 -20.10 -16.11
N LEU A 112 17.14 -19.37 -16.30
CA LEU A 112 15.78 -19.86 -16.04
C LEU A 112 15.43 -21.05 -16.93
N ILE A 113 15.74 -20.94 -18.22
CA ILE A 113 15.51 -22.00 -19.20
C ILE A 113 16.35 -23.24 -18.87
N ARG A 114 17.60 -23.07 -18.44
CA ARG A 114 18.45 -24.18 -17.99
C ARG A 114 17.83 -24.91 -16.79
N ARG A 115 17.34 -24.16 -15.79
CA ARG A 115 16.62 -24.74 -14.64
C ARG A 115 15.36 -25.51 -15.07
N ALA A 116 14.60 -24.98 -16.04
CA ALA A 116 13.43 -25.65 -16.59
C ALA A 116 13.78 -26.96 -17.32
N VAL A 117 14.88 -26.97 -18.09
CA VAL A 117 15.41 -28.19 -18.73
C VAL A 117 15.76 -29.25 -17.67
N ASP A 118 16.42 -28.84 -16.59
CA ASP A 118 16.83 -29.75 -15.50
C ASP A 118 15.63 -30.30 -14.70
N GLU A 119 14.56 -29.51 -14.55
CA GLU A 119 13.32 -29.93 -13.89
C GLU A 119 12.44 -30.81 -14.79
N SER A 120 12.41 -30.56 -16.11
CA SER A 120 11.72 -31.40 -17.10
C SER A 120 12.13 -32.88 -16.97
N MET A 121 13.36 -33.13 -16.53
CA MET A 121 13.91 -34.46 -16.32
C MET A 121 13.48 -35.10 -14.98
N ARG A 122 12.83 -34.35 -14.08
CA ARG A 122 12.47 -34.77 -12.71
C ARG A 122 10.96 -34.94 -12.46
N GLY A 123 10.10 -34.33 -13.29
CA GLY A 123 8.65 -34.57 -13.36
C GLY A 123 7.84 -34.05 -12.16
N SER A 124 6.97 -33.06 -12.38
CA SER A 124 5.93 -32.65 -11.42
C SER A 124 4.80 -31.85 -12.10
N GLN A 125 3.55 -32.11 -11.71
CA GLN A 125 2.30 -31.59 -12.28
C GLN A 125 1.66 -30.48 -11.41
N THR A 126 0.96 -29.50 -12.01
CA THR A 126 0.00 -28.63 -11.28
C THR A 126 -1.15 -28.09 -12.15
N GLY A 127 -2.37 -28.11 -11.59
CA GLY A 127 -3.73 -27.96 -12.19
C GLY A 127 -4.27 -26.53 -12.44
N GLU A 128 -5.45 -26.39 -13.09
CA GLU A 128 -5.96 -25.24 -13.91
C GLU A 128 -6.96 -24.41 -13.11
N VAL A 129 -6.99 -23.09 -13.29
CA VAL A 129 -8.16 -22.26 -12.97
C VAL A 129 -8.31 -21.07 -13.94
N ALA A 130 -9.57 -20.74 -14.24
CA ALA A 130 -10.08 -19.73 -15.16
C ALA A 130 -9.86 -18.26 -14.73
N LEU A 131 -9.82 -17.36 -15.72
CA LEU A 131 -9.66 -15.90 -15.60
C LEU A 131 -11.02 -15.20 -15.37
N ALA A 132 -11.09 -14.24 -14.43
CA ALA A 132 -12.18 -13.26 -14.37
C ALA A 132 -11.75 -11.90 -13.75
N ASP A 133 -12.25 -10.85 -14.40
CA ASP A 133 -12.39 -9.41 -14.07
C ASP A 133 -11.18 -8.49 -13.82
N ALA A 134 -11.45 -7.19 -14.05
CA ALA A 134 -10.51 -6.08 -14.23
C ALA A 134 -9.42 -5.94 -13.14
N PRO A 135 -8.20 -5.50 -13.50
CA PRO A 135 -7.03 -5.61 -12.65
C PRO A 135 -7.13 -4.72 -11.39
N GLU A 136 -7.15 -5.35 -10.21
CA GLU A 136 -7.26 -4.65 -8.92
C GLU A 136 -5.95 -3.98 -8.49
N MET A 137 -4.81 -4.49 -8.94
CA MET A 137 -3.49 -3.96 -8.56
C MET A 137 -2.58 -3.88 -9.78
N LEU A 138 -2.02 -2.68 -9.98
CA LEU A 138 -1.13 -2.37 -11.10
C LEU A 138 0.31 -2.13 -10.63
N GLY A 139 1.28 -2.52 -11.46
CA GLY A 139 2.71 -2.25 -11.30
C GLY A 139 3.54 -2.92 -12.38
N GLN A 140 4.48 -2.19 -12.97
CA GLN A 140 5.44 -2.63 -13.98
C GLN A 140 6.89 -2.64 -13.46
N ALA A 141 7.16 -1.96 -12.34
CA ALA A 141 8.46 -1.92 -11.71
C ALA A 141 8.95 -3.33 -11.33
N PRO A 142 10.26 -3.64 -11.46
CA PRO A 142 10.80 -4.97 -11.16
C PRO A 142 10.42 -5.49 -9.77
N ALA A 143 10.42 -4.63 -8.75
CA ALA A 143 10.03 -4.98 -7.39
C ALA A 143 8.55 -5.43 -7.28
N MET A 144 7.66 -4.82 -8.08
CA MET A 144 6.26 -5.25 -8.16
C MET A 144 6.11 -6.56 -8.94
N GLN A 145 6.90 -6.78 -9.98
CA GLN A 145 6.91 -8.05 -10.71
C GLN A 145 7.35 -9.22 -9.83
N ASP A 146 8.40 -9.02 -9.02
CA ASP A 146 8.83 -10.00 -8.03
C ASP A 146 7.72 -10.29 -7.00
N MET A 147 7.01 -9.25 -6.56
CA MET A 147 5.88 -9.36 -5.64
C MET A 147 4.71 -10.14 -6.24
N PHE A 148 4.32 -9.87 -7.49
CA PHE A 148 3.28 -10.61 -8.19
C PHE A 148 3.63 -12.08 -8.36
N ARG A 149 4.90 -12.39 -8.68
CA ARG A 149 5.41 -13.77 -8.71
C ARG A 149 5.33 -14.45 -7.35
N ALA A 150 5.66 -13.75 -6.27
CA ALA A 150 5.54 -14.28 -4.92
C ALA A 150 4.07 -14.58 -4.57
N ILE A 151 3.13 -13.67 -4.89
CA ILE A 151 1.69 -13.88 -4.68
C ILE A 151 1.19 -15.10 -5.47
N GLY A 152 1.60 -15.21 -6.74
CA GLY A 152 1.28 -16.36 -7.59
C GLY A 152 1.66 -17.69 -6.96
N ARG A 153 2.89 -17.82 -6.47
CA ARG A 153 3.38 -19.03 -5.77
C ARG A 153 2.64 -19.32 -4.46
N LEU A 154 2.17 -18.28 -3.76
CA LEU A 154 1.52 -18.40 -2.45
C LEU A 154 0.00 -18.59 -2.51
N SER A 155 -0.59 -18.38 -3.68
CA SER A 155 -2.03 -18.46 -3.90
C SER A 155 -2.60 -19.81 -3.43
N HIS A 156 -1.96 -20.92 -3.82
CA HIS A 156 -2.35 -22.30 -3.46
C HIS A 156 -1.91 -22.76 -2.06
N SER A 157 -1.04 -22.02 -1.37
CA SER A 157 -0.55 -22.40 -0.04
C SER A 157 -1.59 -22.08 1.04
N ALA A 158 -1.77 -22.98 2.02
CA ALA A 158 -2.59 -22.71 3.20
C ALA A 158 -1.82 -21.93 4.30
N ALA A 159 -0.53 -21.63 4.09
CA ALA A 159 0.30 -20.97 5.09
C ALA A 159 -0.19 -19.56 5.43
N THR A 160 0.04 -19.16 6.69
CA THR A 160 -0.15 -17.79 7.16
C THR A 160 0.84 -16.86 6.47
N VAL A 161 0.33 -15.76 5.93
CA VAL A 161 1.13 -14.75 5.24
C VAL A 161 1.10 -13.46 6.05
N LEU A 162 2.28 -12.92 6.34
CA LEU A 162 2.48 -11.61 6.95
C LEU A 162 2.87 -10.60 5.87
N ILE A 163 1.97 -9.67 5.60
CA ILE A 163 2.14 -8.59 4.62
C ILE A 163 2.69 -7.35 5.35
N THR A 164 3.88 -6.91 4.99
CA THR A 164 4.53 -5.72 5.55
C THR A 164 4.64 -4.63 4.50
N GLY A 165 4.43 -3.39 4.90
CA GLY A 165 4.55 -2.25 3.98
C GLY A 165 3.91 -0.99 4.54
N GLU A 166 4.39 0.16 4.08
CA GLU A 166 3.88 1.46 4.52
C GLU A 166 2.38 1.61 4.26
N SER A 167 1.75 2.55 4.99
CA SER A 167 0.35 2.86 4.78
C SER A 167 0.11 3.32 3.33
N GLY A 168 -0.99 2.87 2.73
CA GLY A 168 -1.35 3.22 1.36
C GLY A 168 -0.56 2.51 0.26
N THR A 169 0.22 1.46 0.56
CA THR A 169 0.95 0.67 -0.47
C THR A 169 0.08 -0.36 -1.21
N GLY A 170 -1.10 -0.71 -0.68
CA GLY A 170 -2.01 -1.70 -1.26
C GLY A 170 -2.01 -3.07 -0.57
N LYS A 171 -1.69 -3.14 0.74
CA LYS A 171 -1.66 -4.40 1.51
C LYS A 171 -2.96 -5.21 1.43
N GLU A 172 -4.11 -4.53 1.50
CA GLU A 172 -5.42 -5.16 1.40
C GLU A 172 -5.67 -5.78 0.02
N LEU A 173 -5.26 -5.13 -1.06
CA LEU A 173 -5.39 -5.66 -2.43
C LEU A 173 -4.61 -6.96 -2.58
N VAL A 174 -3.41 -7.03 -2.01
CA VAL A 174 -2.61 -8.26 -1.97
C VAL A 174 -3.32 -9.37 -1.18
N ALA A 175 -3.91 -9.04 -0.02
CA ALA A 175 -4.65 -10.03 0.77
C ALA A 175 -5.89 -10.56 0.04
N ARG A 176 -6.62 -9.69 -0.68
CA ARG A 176 -7.76 -10.08 -1.51
C ARG A 176 -7.34 -10.99 -2.66
N ALA A 177 -6.27 -10.66 -3.36
CA ALA A 177 -5.73 -11.51 -4.43
C ALA A 177 -5.29 -12.89 -3.91
N LEU A 178 -4.59 -12.93 -2.77
CA LEU A 178 -4.21 -14.20 -2.12
C LEU A 178 -5.42 -15.07 -1.78
N HIS A 179 -6.56 -14.48 -1.42
CA HIS A 179 -7.80 -15.22 -1.18
C HIS A 179 -8.48 -15.65 -2.49
N ARG A 180 -8.68 -14.73 -3.44
CA ARG A 180 -9.32 -14.98 -4.75
C ARG A 180 -8.67 -16.12 -5.51
N HIS A 181 -7.34 -16.24 -5.42
CA HIS A 181 -6.59 -17.28 -6.12
C HIS A 181 -6.23 -18.48 -5.22
N SER A 182 -6.87 -18.61 -4.06
CA SER A 182 -6.66 -19.76 -3.19
C SER A 182 -7.70 -20.86 -3.40
N PRO A 183 -7.47 -22.08 -2.88
CA PRO A 183 -8.50 -23.12 -2.81
C PRO A 183 -9.75 -22.71 -2.03
N ARG A 184 -9.70 -21.58 -1.30
CA ARG A 184 -10.79 -21.01 -0.50
C ARG A 184 -11.47 -19.82 -1.17
N ALA A 185 -11.25 -19.60 -2.47
CA ALA A 185 -11.82 -18.46 -3.21
C ALA A 185 -13.35 -18.37 -3.15
N ASN A 186 -14.04 -19.51 -3.03
CA ASN A 186 -15.50 -19.58 -2.89
C ASN A 186 -15.99 -19.35 -1.45
N GLY A 187 -15.07 -19.29 -0.47
CA GLY A 187 -15.37 -19.01 0.93
C GLY A 187 -15.42 -17.51 1.22
N PRO A 188 -15.82 -17.11 2.44
CA PRO A 188 -15.87 -15.71 2.81
C PRO A 188 -14.46 -15.09 2.95
N PHE A 189 -14.32 -13.84 2.49
CA PHE A 189 -13.19 -12.97 2.81
C PHE A 189 -13.62 -11.95 3.86
N ILE A 190 -13.19 -12.14 5.11
CA ILE A 190 -13.51 -11.23 6.20
C ILE A 190 -12.30 -10.37 6.51
N ALA A 191 -12.41 -9.06 6.28
CA ALA A 191 -11.38 -8.09 6.64
C ALA A 191 -11.70 -7.42 7.97
N LEU A 192 -10.68 -7.29 8.82
CA LEU A 192 -10.76 -6.61 10.10
C LEU A 192 -9.54 -5.70 10.28
N ASN A 193 -9.79 -4.39 10.40
CA ASN A 193 -8.74 -3.43 10.73
C ASN A 193 -8.70 -3.22 12.25
N THR A 194 -7.60 -3.64 12.89
CA THR A 194 -7.47 -3.57 14.35
C THR A 194 -7.28 -2.16 14.88
N ALA A 195 -6.85 -1.21 14.05
CA ALA A 195 -6.69 0.19 14.43
C ALA A 195 -8.02 0.98 14.37
N ALA A 196 -8.99 0.53 13.57
CA ALA A 196 -10.27 1.21 13.39
C ALA A 196 -11.31 0.88 14.50
N ILE A 197 -11.08 -0.19 15.27
CA ILE A 197 -12.03 -0.68 16.27
C ILE A 197 -11.51 -0.33 17.67
N PRO A 198 -12.35 0.21 18.57
CA PRO A 198 -11.97 0.44 19.95
C PRO A 198 -11.44 -0.85 20.61
N LYS A 199 -10.36 -0.74 21.37
CA LYS A 199 -9.66 -1.88 21.98
C LYS A 199 -10.61 -2.79 22.78
N ASP A 200 -11.56 -2.19 23.48
CA ASP A 200 -12.53 -2.85 24.35
C ASP A 200 -13.54 -3.70 23.57
N LEU A 201 -13.80 -3.35 22.30
CA LEU A 201 -14.74 -4.06 21.42
C LEU A 201 -14.05 -5.06 20.50
N LEU A 202 -12.73 -4.94 20.30
CA LEU A 202 -11.98 -5.76 19.35
C LEU A 202 -12.05 -7.25 19.68
N GLU A 203 -12.04 -7.61 20.96
CA GLU A 203 -12.17 -9.00 21.41
C GLU A 203 -13.52 -9.61 21.00
N SER A 204 -14.60 -8.86 21.25
CA SER A 204 -15.98 -9.23 20.92
C SER A 204 -16.20 -9.30 19.41
N GLU A 205 -15.61 -8.39 18.64
CA GLU A 205 -15.67 -8.44 17.18
C GLU A 205 -14.91 -9.65 16.60
N LEU A 206 -13.73 -9.99 17.14
CA LEU A 206 -12.93 -11.13 16.66
C LEU A 206 -13.56 -12.48 17.01
N PHE A 207 -13.90 -12.69 18.27
CA PHE A 207 -14.28 -14.00 18.81
C PHE A 207 -15.78 -14.16 19.04
N GLY A 208 -16.56 -13.09 18.95
CA GLY A 208 -17.98 -13.12 19.29
C GLY A 208 -18.21 -13.14 20.80
N HIS A 209 -19.46 -13.00 21.21
CA HIS A 209 -19.84 -13.04 22.62
C HIS A 209 -21.15 -13.77 22.86
N GLU A 210 -21.24 -14.38 24.04
CA GLU A 210 -22.49 -14.92 24.56
C GLU A 210 -23.36 -13.83 25.20
N ARG A 211 -24.65 -14.11 25.31
CA ARG A 211 -25.58 -13.20 26.00
C ARG A 211 -25.16 -13.00 27.46
N GLY A 212 -24.98 -11.75 27.87
CA GLY A 212 -24.56 -11.39 29.24
C GLY A 212 -23.05 -11.40 29.48
N ALA A 213 -22.22 -11.53 28.43
CA ALA A 213 -20.76 -11.56 28.57
C ALA A 213 -20.15 -10.25 29.13
N PHE A 214 -20.79 -9.10 28.88
CA PHE A 214 -20.41 -7.79 29.42
C PHE A 214 -21.64 -6.88 29.52
N THR A 215 -21.52 -5.73 30.17
CA THR A 215 -22.59 -4.74 30.29
C THR A 215 -23.01 -4.22 28.92
N GLY A 216 -24.22 -4.58 28.46
CA GLY A 216 -24.72 -4.25 27.12
C GLY A 216 -24.83 -5.43 26.16
N ALA A 217 -24.31 -6.62 26.52
CA ALA A 217 -24.43 -7.85 25.72
C ALA A 217 -25.84 -8.47 25.82
N GLN A 218 -26.84 -7.83 25.20
CA GLN A 218 -28.24 -8.26 25.26
C GLN A 218 -28.54 -9.51 24.42
N ALA A 219 -27.75 -9.76 23.37
CA ALA A 219 -27.88 -10.90 22.48
C ALA A 219 -26.53 -11.57 22.27
N MET A 220 -26.55 -12.81 21.79
CA MET A 220 -25.35 -13.48 21.30
C MET A 220 -24.96 -12.90 19.94
N ARG A 221 -23.65 -12.72 19.69
CA ARG A 221 -23.13 -12.26 18.40
C ARG A 221 -21.96 -13.11 17.93
N GLN A 222 -21.99 -13.51 16.66
CA GLN A 222 -20.89 -14.26 16.02
C GLN A 222 -19.70 -13.35 15.74
N GLY A 223 -18.49 -13.85 16.05
CA GLY A 223 -17.23 -13.15 15.78
C GLY A 223 -16.76 -13.27 14.33
N ARG A 224 -15.69 -12.56 13.98
CA ARG A 224 -15.07 -12.62 12.66
C ARG A 224 -14.47 -13.98 12.33
N PHE A 225 -13.96 -14.71 13.33
CA PHE A 225 -13.50 -16.09 13.09
C PHE A 225 -14.63 -17.01 12.64
N GLU A 226 -15.81 -16.92 13.25
CA GLU A 226 -16.98 -17.71 12.84
C GLU A 226 -17.48 -17.29 11.45
N GLN A 227 -17.52 -15.99 11.17
CA GLN A 227 -17.92 -15.47 9.86
C GLN A 227 -16.95 -15.86 8.73
N ALA A 228 -15.68 -16.10 9.07
CA ALA A 228 -14.62 -16.44 8.12
C ALA A 228 -14.46 -17.96 7.92
N GLU A 229 -15.36 -18.79 8.50
CA GLU A 229 -15.27 -20.24 8.45
C GLU A 229 -15.18 -20.76 7.00
N ASN A 230 -14.24 -21.69 6.75
CA ASN A 230 -13.86 -22.20 5.42
C ASN A 230 -13.33 -21.15 4.43
N GLY A 231 -13.14 -19.89 4.88
CA GLY A 231 -12.64 -18.78 4.09
C GLY A 231 -11.30 -18.25 4.59
N THR A 232 -11.13 -16.94 4.47
CA THR A 232 -9.93 -16.19 4.87
C THR A 232 -10.30 -15.05 5.80
N LEU A 233 -9.57 -14.93 6.92
CA LEU A 233 -9.60 -13.77 7.80
C LEU A 233 -8.36 -12.90 7.55
N PHE A 234 -8.59 -11.68 7.09
CA PHE A 234 -7.57 -10.67 6.90
C PHE A 234 -7.51 -9.73 8.12
N LEU A 235 -6.39 -9.75 8.83
CA LEU A 235 -6.12 -8.89 9.98
C LEU A 235 -5.22 -7.74 9.55
N ASP A 236 -5.82 -6.59 9.26
CA ASP A 236 -5.07 -5.37 8.92
C ASP A 236 -4.62 -4.63 10.18
N GLU A 237 -3.43 -4.06 10.08
CA GLU A 237 -2.71 -3.37 11.14
C GLU A 237 -2.50 -4.18 12.44
N ILE A 238 -2.16 -5.47 12.30
CA ILE A 238 -1.98 -6.41 13.42
C ILE A 238 -1.04 -5.92 14.54
N GLY A 239 -0.11 -5.01 14.23
CA GLY A 239 0.77 -4.38 15.22
C GLY A 239 0.03 -3.53 16.27
N ASP A 240 -1.17 -3.06 15.96
CA ASP A 240 -2.03 -2.27 16.87
C ASP A 240 -2.91 -3.14 17.78
N MET A 241 -2.86 -4.47 17.64
CA MET A 241 -3.61 -5.39 18.49
C MET A 241 -3.16 -5.29 19.96
N PRO A 242 -4.11 -5.11 20.92
CA PRO A 242 -3.80 -5.11 22.34
C PRO A 242 -3.09 -6.39 22.79
N PHE A 243 -2.15 -6.26 23.72
CA PHE A 243 -1.28 -7.36 24.16
C PHE A 243 -2.07 -8.56 24.72
N ASP A 244 -3.13 -8.32 25.49
CA ASP A 244 -3.96 -9.39 26.07
C ASP A 244 -4.66 -10.23 24.99
N LEU A 245 -5.00 -9.60 23.87
CA LEU A 245 -5.69 -10.25 22.76
C LEU A 245 -4.75 -11.12 21.91
N GLN A 246 -3.46 -10.77 21.87
CA GLN A 246 -2.44 -11.51 21.14
C GLN A 246 -2.31 -12.95 21.64
N THR A 247 -2.44 -13.18 22.95
CA THR A 247 -2.42 -14.52 23.55
C THR A 247 -3.58 -15.39 23.06
N ARG A 248 -4.77 -14.80 22.91
CA ARG A 248 -5.94 -15.54 22.39
C ARG A 248 -5.80 -15.83 20.91
N LEU A 249 -5.35 -14.85 20.12
CA LEU A 249 -5.07 -15.06 18.70
C LEU A 249 -4.05 -16.18 18.50
N LEU A 250 -2.97 -16.21 19.29
CA LEU A 250 -1.98 -17.27 19.24
C LEU A 250 -2.59 -18.67 19.48
N ARG A 251 -3.50 -18.80 20.45
CA ARG A 251 -4.21 -20.07 20.70
C ARG A 251 -5.03 -20.50 19.49
N VAL A 252 -5.77 -19.58 18.86
CA VAL A 252 -6.55 -19.90 17.65
C VAL A 252 -5.64 -20.34 16.52
N LEU A 253 -4.53 -19.64 16.31
CA LEU A 253 -3.58 -19.96 15.26
C LEU A 253 -2.87 -21.30 15.50
N SER A 254 -2.64 -21.68 16.76
CA SER A 254 -1.91 -22.89 17.15
C SER A 254 -2.80 -24.12 17.26
N ASP A 255 -3.91 -24.00 17.98
CA ASP A 255 -4.80 -25.10 18.36
C ASP A 255 -6.01 -25.25 17.43
N GLY A 256 -6.28 -24.25 16.58
CA GLY A 256 -7.44 -24.22 15.69
C GLY A 256 -8.77 -24.11 16.43
N GLN A 257 -8.76 -23.66 17.70
CA GLN A 257 -9.94 -23.54 18.54
C GLN A 257 -9.96 -22.21 19.30
N PHE A 258 -11.15 -21.72 19.59
CA PHE A 258 -11.37 -20.50 20.37
C PHE A 258 -12.66 -20.56 21.16
N TYR A 259 -12.85 -19.58 22.06
CA TYR A 259 -14.05 -19.42 22.87
C TYR A 259 -14.63 -18.03 22.61
N ARG A 260 -15.96 -17.93 22.56
CA ARG A 260 -16.64 -16.64 22.62
C ARG A 260 -16.36 -15.95 23.95
N VAL A 261 -16.44 -14.63 23.99
CA VAL A 261 -16.38 -13.88 25.25
C VAL A 261 -17.54 -14.32 26.15
N GLY A 262 -17.21 -14.76 27.38
CA GLY A 262 -18.17 -15.34 28.33
C GLY A 262 -18.63 -16.76 28.03
N GLY A 263 -18.14 -17.39 26.96
CA GLY A 263 -18.48 -18.76 26.57
C GLY A 263 -17.53 -19.81 27.17
N HIS A 264 -18.04 -21.02 27.36
CA HIS A 264 -17.27 -22.17 27.87
C HIS A 264 -17.13 -23.32 26.87
N SER A 265 -17.85 -23.27 25.75
CA SER A 265 -17.76 -24.26 24.67
C SER A 265 -16.65 -23.86 23.67
N PRO A 266 -15.71 -24.77 23.36
CA PRO A 266 -14.72 -24.51 22.32
C PRO A 266 -15.38 -24.57 20.94
N LEU A 267 -15.05 -23.60 20.09
CA LEU A 267 -15.41 -23.55 18.68
C LEU A 267 -14.16 -23.86 17.85
N ARG A 268 -14.30 -24.75 16.85
CA ARG A 268 -13.23 -24.99 15.87
C ARG A 268 -13.22 -23.86 14.85
N SER A 269 -12.03 -23.47 14.43
CA SER A 269 -11.78 -22.46 13.41
C SER A 269 -11.07 -23.13 12.24
N ASN A 270 -11.76 -23.22 11.10
CA ASN A 270 -11.13 -23.62 9.84
C ASN A 270 -10.94 -22.39 8.96
N VAL A 271 -10.01 -21.51 9.32
CA VAL A 271 -9.83 -20.20 8.67
C VAL A 271 -8.37 -20.00 8.26
N ARG A 272 -8.14 -19.56 7.02
CA ARG A 272 -6.82 -19.08 6.60
C ARG A 272 -6.61 -17.66 7.13
N VAL A 273 -5.54 -17.42 7.88
CA VAL A 273 -5.23 -16.08 8.39
C VAL A 273 -4.19 -15.41 7.51
N ILE A 274 -4.47 -14.18 7.08
CA ILE A 274 -3.53 -13.26 6.44
C ILE A 274 -3.43 -12.04 7.35
N ALA A 275 -2.23 -11.65 7.74
CA ALA A 275 -2.02 -10.47 8.58
C ALA A 275 -1.27 -9.39 7.81
N ALA A 276 -1.57 -8.13 8.07
CA ALA A 276 -0.87 -6.98 7.51
C ALA A 276 -0.46 -5.97 8.58
N THR A 277 0.66 -5.29 8.38
CA THR A 277 1.06 -4.15 9.22
C THR A 277 2.02 -3.20 8.52
N HIS A 278 1.94 -1.91 8.86
CA HIS A 278 2.99 -0.93 8.52
C HIS A 278 4.12 -0.83 9.55
N GLN A 279 3.95 -1.47 10.72
CA GLN A 279 4.88 -1.35 11.83
C GLN A 279 5.98 -2.41 11.78
N ASN A 280 7.13 -2.12 12.37
CA ASN A 280 8.20 -3.08 12.55
C ASN A 280 7.89 -3.96 13.78
N LEU A 281 7.36 -5.17 13.56
CA LEU A 281 6.98 -6.07 14.64
C LEU A 281 8.18 -6.51 15.48
N GLU A 282 9.36 -6.67 14.89
CA GLU A 282 10.58 -7.04 15.59
C GLU A 282 11.00 -5.98 16.63
N SER A 283 10.80 -4.70 16.30
CA SER A 283 10.98 -3.60 17.25
C SER A 283 9.92 -3.62 18.34
N ARG A 284 8.65 -3.89 18.00
CA ARG A 284 7.57 -3.98 18.99
C ARG A 284 7.75 -5.15 19.94
N VAL A 285 8.29 -6.28 19.47
CA VAL A 285 8.68 -7.42 20.31
C VAL A 285 9.76 -7.02 21.30
N ARG A 286 10.84 -6.37 20.83
CA ARG A 286 11.91 -5.86 21.71
C ARG A 286 11.42 -4.85 22.75
N GLN A 287 10.38 -4.08 22.43
CA GLN A 287 9.75 -3.11 23.33
C GLN A 287 8.70 -3.73 24.26
N GLY A 288 8.42 -5.04 24.16
CA GLY A 288 7.37 -5.71 24.95
C GLY A 288 5.94 -5.36 24.55
N LEU A 289 5.74 -4.71 23.39
CA LEU A 289 4.43 -4.30 22.87
C LEU A 289 3.78 -5.38 21.98
N PHE A 290 4.56 -6.39 21.59
CA PHE A 290 4.08 -7.51 20.78
C PHE A 290 4.71 -8.81 21.26
N ARG A 291 3.92 -9.90 21.33
CA ARG A 291 4.39 -11.19 21.83
C ARG A 291 5.26 -11.88 20.77
N GLU A 292 6.41 -12.36 21.21
CA GLU A 292 7.40 -13.03 20.37
C GLU A 292 6.84 -14.33 19.75
N ASP A 293 6.11 -15.12 20.53
CA ASP A 293 5.48 -16.37 20.09
C ASP A 293 4.42 -16.14 18.99
N LEU A 294 3.59 -15.10 19.12
CA LEU A 294 2.64 -14.70 18.09
C LEU A 294 3.36 -14.21 16.82
N TYR A 295 4.43 -13.42 16.98
CA TYR A 295 5.22 -12.96 15.84
C TYR A 295 5.75 -14.14 15.02
N HIS A 296 6.34 -15.15 15.66
CA HIS A 296 6.82 -16.34 14.97
C HIS A 296 5.70 -17.14 14.29
N ARG A 297 4.51 -17.22 14.91
CA ARG A 297 3.35 -17.91 14.31
C ARG A 297 2.76 -17.17 13.11
N LEU A 298 2.84 -15.84 13.08
CA LEU A 298 2.38 -15.02 11.95
C LEU A 298 3.42 -14.95 10.83
N ASN A 299 4.71 -14.84 11.19
CA ASN A 299 5.82 -14.64 10.27
C ASN A 299 6.32 -15.97 9.66
N VAL A 300 5.40 -16.79 9.15
CA VAL A 300 5.73 -18.03 8.42
C VAL A 300 6.22 -17.67 7.02
N ILE A 301 5.46 -16.81 6.33
CA ILE A 301 5.82 -16.28 5.01
C ILE A 301 5.63 -14.78 5.05
N ARG A 302 6.71 -14.02 4.83
CA ARG A 302 6.70 -12.56 4.81
C ARG A 302 6.69 -12.04 3.38
N LEU A 303 5.72 -11.18 3.09
CA LEU A 303 5.69 -10.38 1.87
C LEU A 303 5.91 -8.91 2.20
N ARG A 304 6.92 -8.28 1.61
CA ARG A 304 7.17 -6.85 1.77
C ARG A 304 6.68 -6.12 0.52
N LEU A 305 5.66 -5.28 0.67
CA LEU A 305 5.26 -4.37 -0.41
C LEU A 305 6.25 -3.20 -0.46
N PRO A 306 6.81 -2.89 -1.65
CA PRO A 306 7.66 -1.73 -1.83
C PRO A 306 6.86 -0.44 -1.69
N ALA A 307 7.47 0.56 -1.06
CA ALA A 307 6.91 1.91 -1.02
C ALA A 307 6.91 2.51 -2.44
N LEU A 308 6.00 3.45 -2.74
CA LEU A 308 5.86 4.02 -4.09
C LEU A 308 7.17 4.65 -4.59
N ARG A 309 7.95 5.26 -3.69
CA ARG A 309 9.28 5.82 -3.98
C ARG A 309 10.35 4.78 -4.34
N GLU A 310 10.14 3.50 -4.04
CA GLU A 310 10.99 2.36 -4.40
C GLU A 310 10.56 1.72 -5.75
N ARG A 311 9.43 2.18 -6.31
CA ARG A 311 8.85 1.73 -7.59
C ARG A 311 8.34 2.93 -8.40
N ARG A 312 9.19 3.92 -8.60
CA ARG A 312 8.83 5.20 -9.24
C ARG A 312 8.36 5.02 -10.68
N GLU A 313 8.81 3.96 -11.34
CA GLU A 313 8.41 3.55 -12.68
C GLU A 313 6.90 3.28 -12.77
N ASP A 314 6.23 2.97 -11.65
CA ASP A 314 4.79 2.72 -11.61
C ASP A 314 3.96 3.99 -11.55
N ILE A 315 4.54 5.13 -11.13
CA ILE A 315 3.80 6.38 -10.89
C ILE A 315 3.05 6.85 -12.14
N PRO A 316 3.64 6.87 -13.35
CA PRO A 316 2.90 7.30 -14.55
C PRO A 316 1.71 6.39 -14.89
N LEU A 317 1.91 5.07 -14.78
CA LEU A 317 0.85 4.07 -15.03
C LEU A 317 -0.30 4.24 -14.03
N LEU A 318 0.02 4.33 -12.74
CA LEU A 318 -0.96 4.49 -11.66
C LEU A 318 -1.71 5.82 -11.78
N THR A 319 -1.01 6.91 -12.11
CA THR A 319 -1.63 8.24 -12.28
C THR A 319 -2.69 8.22 -13.38
N ARG A 320 -2.35 7.66 -14.55
CA ARG A 320 -3.28 7.51 -15.67
C ARG A 320 -4.48 6.65 -15.29
N HIS A 321 -4.24 5.55 -14.58
CA HIS A 321 -5.30 4.67 -14.09
C HIS A 321 -6.27 5.39 -13.13
N PHE A 322 -5.76 6.08 -12.10
CA PHE A 322 -6.62 6.75 -11.13
C PHE A 322 -7.40 7.92 -11.71
N LEU A 323 -6.84 8.65 -12.68
CA LEU A 323 -7.58 9.69 -13.40
C LEU A 323 -8.73 9.10 -14.24
N GLN A 324 -8.49 7.96 -14.90
CA GLN A 324 -9.55 7.26 -15.61
C GLN A 324 -10.63 6.72 -14.67
N LYS A 325 -10.23 6.15 -13.53
CA LYS A 325 -11.14 5.66 -12.49
C LYS A 325 -12.01 6.80 -11.95
N SER A 326 -11.37 7.88 -11.52
CA SER A 326 -12.05 9.07 -10.98
C SER A 326 -13.05 9.67 -11.97
N ALA A 327 -12.66 9.76 -13.24
CA ALA A 327 -13.52 10.27 -14.30
C ALA A 327 -14.76 9.38 -14.52
N ARG A 328 -14.60 8.05 -14.49
CA ARG A 328 -15.73 7.11 -14.56
C ARG A 328 -16.67 7.26 -13.36
N ASP A 329 -16.10 7.34 -12.15
CA ASP A 329 -16.87 7.45 -10.90
C ASP A 329 -17.68 8.76 -10.84
N LEU A 330 -17.14 9.84 -11.41
CA LEU A 330 -17.79 11.16 -11.49
C LEU A 330 -18.63 11.37 -12.75
N GLY A 331 -18.61 10.44 -13.72
CA GLY A 331 -19.31 10.57 -14.99
C GLY A 331 -18.80 11.70 -15.89
N VAL A 332 -17.51 12.03 -15.80
CA VAL A 332 -16.85 13.09 -16.58
C VAL A 332 -15.82 12.52 -17.56
N GLU A 333 -15.35 13.32 -18.50
CA GLU A 333 -14.26 12.91 -19.39
C GLU A 333 -12.93 12.78 -18.64
N PRO A 334 -12.12 11.73 -18.92
CA PRO A 334 -10.83 11.54 -18.27
C PRO A 334 -9.82 12.59 -18.72
N LYS A 335 -9.26 13.31 -17.75
CA LYS A 335 -8.18 14.27 -17.98
C LYS A 335 -6.90 13.55 -18.38
N ARG A 336 -6.10 14.22 -19.22
CA ARG A 336 -4.77 13.77 -19.62
C ARG A 336 -3.73 14.47 -18.77
N VAL A 337 -2.59 13.84 -18.55
CA VAL A 337 -1.44 14.46 -17.87
C VAL A 337 -0.33 14.64 -18.88
N SER A 338 0.27 15.82 -18.91
CA SER A 338 1.45 16.09 -19.74
C SER A 338 2.64 15.21 -19.31
N GLU A 339 3.49 14.82 -20.26
CA GLU A 339 4.68 14.01 -19.96
C GLU A 339 5.64 14.72 -18.99
N ALA A 340 5.73 16.06 -19.05
CA ALA A 340 6.49 16.85 -18.10
C ALA A 340 5.93 16.74 -16.67
N ALA A 341 4.61 16.79 -16.50
CA ALA A 341 3.97 16.60 -15.20
C ALA A 341 4.12 15.16 -14.69
N LEU A 342 4.02 14.14 -15.55
CA LEU A 342 4.27 12.74 -15.16
C LEU A 342 5.72 12.52 -14.70
N ALA A 343 6.69 13.05 -15.44
CA ALA A 343 8.10 12.99 -15.06
C ALA A 343 8.35 13.69 -13.73
N TYR A 344 7.72 14.84 -13.50
CA TYR A 344 7.80 15.56 -12.24
C TYR A 344 7.18 14.79 -11.08
N LEU A 345 5.95 14.27 -11.23
CA LEU A 345 5.29 13.43 -10.23
C LEU A 345 6.17 12.22 -9.86
N ALA A 346 6.85 11.60 -10.82
CA ALA A 346 7.74 10.47 -10.55
C ALA A 346 8.95 10.81 -9.65
N THR A 347 9.29 12.10 -9.49
CA THR A 347 10.35 12.55 -8.57
C THR A 347 9.88 12.74 -7.13
N LEU A 348 8.57 12.83 -6.90
CA LEU A 348 7.99 13.14 -5.60
C LEU A 348 8.07 11.95 -4.63
N PRO A 349 8.16 12.19 -3.31
CA PRO A 349 8.38 11.15 -2.31
C PRO A 349 7.13 10.31 -1.98
N PHE A 350 5.93 10.86 -2.17
CA PHE A 350 4.63 10.24 -1.83
C PHE A 350 4.60 9.47 -0.49
N PRO A 351 4.69 10.15 0.67
CA PRO A 351 4.63 9.49 1.99
C PRO A 351 3.33 8.69 2.22
N GLY A 352 2.22 9.09 1.61
CA GLY A 352 0.96 8.34 1.64
C GLY A 352 0.84 7.28 0.53
N ASN A 353 1.92 7.01 -0.19
CA ASN A 353 2.04 5.99 -1.24
C ASN A 353 0.91 6.09 -2.30
N VAL A 354 0.37 4.94 -2.71
CA VAL A 354 -0.65 4.84 -3.76
C VAL A 354 -1.94 5.55 -3.35
N ARG A 355 -2.30 5.52 -2.07
CA ARG A 355 -3.49 6.25 -1.55
C ARG A 355 -3.37 7.77 -1.74
N GLN A 356 -2.17 8.33 -1.53
CA GLN A 356 -1.94 9.75 -1.80
C GLN A 356 -2.04 10.06 -3.30
N LEU A 357 -1.51 9.18 -4.16
CA LEU A 357 -1.60 9.34 -5.61
C LEU A 357 -3.06 9.26 -6.12
N GLU A 358 -3.85 8.35 -5.57
CA GLU A 358 -5.29 8.23 -5.87
C GLU A 358 -6.05 9.49 -5.44
N ASN A 359 -5.80 10.00 -4.23
CA ASN A 359 -6.39 11.25 -3.75
C ASN A 359 -6.01 12.45 -4.61
N LEU A 360 -4.74 12.51 -5.06
CA LEU A 360 -4.27 13.54 -5.97
C LEU A 360 -5.00 13.46 -7.33
N ALA A 361 -5.18 12.27 -7.89
CA ALA A 361 -5.93 12.09 -9.13
C ALA A 361 -7.41 12.49 -8.99
N ASN A 362 -8.05 12.15 -7.87
CA ASN A 362 -9.41 12.59 -7.56
C ASN A 362 -9.50 14.11 -7.47
N TRP A 363 -8.58 14.74 -6.75
CA TRP A 363 -8.51 16.20 -6.63
C TRP A 363 -8.31 16.86 -7.99
N LEU A 364 -7.39 16.36 -8.82
CA LEU A 364 -7.13 16.89 -10.16
C LEU A 364 -8.34 16.74 -11.09
N THR A 365 -9.08 15.64 -10.98
CA THR A 365 -10.30 15.42 -11.78
C THR A 365 -11.36 16.49 -11.49
N VAL A 366 -11.49 16.92 -10.23
CA VAL A 366 -12.46 17.95 -9.82
C VAL A 366 -11.92 19.37 -10.03
N MET A 367 -10.68 19.65 -9.63
CA MET A 367 -10.17 21.01 -9.44
C MET A 367 -9.40 21.57 -10.64
N ALA A 368 -8.77 20.73 -11.47
CA ALA A 368 -7.99 21.23 -12.60
C ALA A 368 -8.93 21.85 -13.66
N PRO A 369 -8.73 23.10 -14.10
CA PRO A 369 -9.64 23.72 -15.07
C PRO A 369 -9.45 23.17 -16.49
N ALA A 370 -8.25 22.66 -16.82
CA ALA A 370 -7.89 22.20 -18.15
C ALA A 370 -8.05 20.68 -18.33
N GLN A 371 -8.26 20.24 -19.58
CA GLN A 371 -8.29 18.82 -19.95
C GLN A 371 -6.92 18.15 -19.96
N THR A 372 -5.86 18.95 -20.07
CA THR A 372 -4.47 18.50 -19.95
C THR A 372 -3.87 19.11 -18.70
N ILE A 373 -3.47 18.26 -17.77
CA ILE A 373 -2.85 18.60 -16.49
C ILE A 373 -1.36 18.88 -16.72
N GLU A 374 -0.95 20.09 -16.36
CA GLU A 374 0.43 20.56 -16.32
C GLU A 374 0.93 20.66 -14.87
N ILE A 375 2.23 20.92 -14.68
CA ILE A 375 2.83 21.04 -13.33
C ILE A 375 2.16 22.16 -12.52
N LYS A 376 1.75 23.25 -13.18
CA LYS A 376 1.07 24.39 -12.54
C LYS A 376 -0.33 24.05 -11.99
N ASP A 377 -0.95 22.98 -12.48
CA ASP A 377 -2.28 22.55 -12.07
C ASP A 377 -2.23 21.60 -10.87
N LEU A 378 -1.03 21.23 -10.41
CA LEU A 378 -0.86 20.43 -9.20
C LEU A 378 -1.19 21.26 -7.95
N PRO A 379 -1.63 20.61 -6.86
CA PRO A 379 -1.79 21.27 -5.56
C PRO A 379 -0.55 22.08 -5.15
N PRO A 380 -0.71 23.26 -4.50
CA PRO A 380 0.40 24.16 -4.18
C PRO A 380 1.52 23.51 -3.36
N ASP A 381 1.19 22.55 -2.50
CA ASP A 381 2.12 21.76 -1.68
C ASP A 381 2.99 20.79 -2.50
N LEU A 382 2.61 20.54 -3.75
CA LEU A 382 3.32 19.67 -4.68
C LEU A 382 4.01 20.43 -5.82
N VAL A 383 3.87 21.75 -5.93
CA VAL A 383 4.52 22.57 -6.99
C VAL A 383 5.93 22.98 -6.54
N PRO A 384 6.96 22.88 -7.39
CA PRO A 384 8.31 23.29 -7.01
C PRO A 384 8.37 24.81 -6.83
N GLY A 385 8.65 25.26 -5.61
CA GLY A 385 8.67 26.68 -5.24
C GLY A 385 7.38 27.22 -4.63
N GLY A 386 6.36 26.37 -4.41
CA GLY A 386 5.21 26.71 -3.58
C GLY A 386 5.62 26.84 -2.12
N THR A 387 5.77 28.07 -1.64
CA THR A 387 5.69 28.33 -0.20
C THR A 387 4.37 27.77 0.33
N PRO A 388 4.33 27.07 1.48
CA PRO A 388 3.08 26.73 2.12
C PRO A 388 2.47 28.02 2.67
N GLU A 389 1.80 28.80 1.82
CA GLU A 389 0.89 29.83 2.28
C GLU A 389 -0.31 29.10 2.91
N THR A 390 -0.34 29.10 4.24
CA THR A 390 -1.56 29.12 5.05
C THR A 390 -2.65 28.13 4.63
N SER A 391 -2.45 26.85 4.96
CA SER A 391 -3.57 25.93 5.21
C SER A 391 -4.27 26.28 6.53
N GLY A 392 -4.82 27.49 6.60
CA GLY A 392 -5.49 28.06 7.77
C GLY A 392 -6.90 28.58 7.50
N ASP A 393 -7.23 29.04 6.29
CA ASP A 393 -8.46 29.81 6.06
C ASP A 393 -9.46 29.24 5.03
N ILE A 394 -9.26 28.04 4.49
CA ILE A 394 -10.23 27.46 3.52
C ILE A 394 -11.32 26.60 4.20
N VAL A 395 -11.20 26.29 5.50
CA VAL A 395 -12.24 25.52 6.22
C VAL A 395 -13.38 26.38 6.76
N ALA A 396 -13.27 27.72 6.73
CA ALA A 396 -14.32 28.63 7.19
C ALA A 396 -15.35 29.02 6.12
N GLY A 397 -15.10 28.71 4.84
CA GLY A 397 -15.98 29.13 3.72
C GLY A 397 -17.01 28.10 3.24
N LEU A 398 -16.95 26.85 3.71
CA LEU A 398 -17.76 25.74 3.17
C LEU A 398 -19.02 25.39 4.00
N ALA A 399 -19.38 26.22 5.00
CA ALA A 399 -20.55 25.98 5.86
C ALA A 399 -21.75 26.91 5.59
N ALA A 400 -21.73 27.75 4.55
CA ALA A 400 -22.84 28.66 4.25
C ALA A 400 -23.21 28.65 2.75
N ALA A 401 -23.79 27.55 2.28
CA ALA A 401 -24.53 27.53 1.04
C ALA A 401 -25.84 26.75 1.22
N ALA A 402 -26.84 27.43 1.80
CA ALA A 402 -28.22 26.96 1.83
C ALA A 402 -29.17 28.12 1.45
N VAL A 403 -29.79 27.96 0.28
CA VAL A 403 -31.09 28.51 -0.19
C VAL A 403 -31.15 30.01 -0.58
N PRO A 404 -31.73 30.35 -1.76
CA PRO A 404 -31.84 31.73 -2.23
C PRO A 404 -33.14 32.40 -1.75
N ALA A 405 -33.07 33.67 -1.35
CA ALA A 405 -34.25 34.52 -1.23
C ALA A 405 -33.93 36.00 -1.49
N ALA A 406 -34.57 36.49 -2.54
CA ALA A 406 -34.86 37.83 -2.98
C ALA A 406 -34.84 39.02 -1.98
N LEU A 407 -34.58 40.19 -2.59
CA LEU A 407 -35.07 41.55 -2.30
C LEU A 407 -34.21 42.53 -1.49
N ASN A 408 -33.88 43.61 -2.22
CA ASN A 408 -33.89 45.03 -1.86
C ASN A 408 -32.64 45.74 -1.31
N ALA A 409 -32.24 46.74 -2.12
CA ALA A 409 -32.08 48.15 -1.80
C ALA A 409 -30.75 48.66 -1.20
N ALA A 410 -30.00 49.32 -2.10
CA ALA A 410 -29.53 50.71 -2.03
C ALA A 410 -28.77 51.22 -0.77
N ALA A 411 -27.51 51.62 -1.01
CA ALA A 411 -26.89 52.91 -0.62
C ALA A 411 -25.35 52.79 -0.84
N THR A 412 -24.79 53.32 -1.93
CA THR A 412 -24.05 54.61 -2.00
C THR A 412 -22.91 54.75 -0.98
N LEU A 413 -21.65 54.77 -1.43
CA LEU A 413 -20.83 56.00 -1.61
C LEU A 413 -19.36 55.64 -1.91
N ASP A 414 -18.93 56.09 -3.10
CA ASP A 414 -17.66 56.71 -3.51
C ASP A 414 -16.35 56.50 -2.73
N GLY A 415 -15.25 56.37 -3.50
CA GLY A 415 -14.02 57.10 -3.16
C GLY A 415 -12.69 56.39 -3.33
N GLU A 416 -12.32 56.09 -4.58
CA GLU A 416 -10.99 56.38 -5.18
C GLU A 416 -9.72 56.56 -4.28
N ARG A 417 -8.69 55.73 -4.56
CA ARG A 417 -7.31 56.08 -5.04
C ARG A 417 -6.11 55.44 -4.32
N ASN A 418 -5.14 55.13 -5.19
CA ASN A 418 -3.69 54.88 -5.00
C ASN A 418 -3.30 53.55 -4.34
N GLY A 419 -2.52 52.65 -4.94
CA GLY A 419 -1.63 52.73 -6.10
C GLY A 419 -0.24 53.24 -5.71
N ALA A 420 0.69 52.33 -5.39
CA ALA A 420 2.02 52.23 -6.01
C ALA A 420 3.06 51.43 -5.18
N ALA A 421 3.77 50.58 -5.93
CA ALA A 421 5.22 50.35 -5.89
C ALA A 421 5.85 49.31 -4.95
N ILE A 422 6.16 48.19 -5.60
CA ILE A 422 7.18 47.16 -5.39
C ILE A 422 8.62 47.74 -5.47
N ALA A 423 9.59 47.13 -4.75
CA ALA A 423 10.91 46.63 -5.23
C ALA A 423 12.03 46.65 -4.12
N PRO A 424 13.22 46.04 -4.28
CA PRO A 424 13.49 44.69 -3.77
C PRO A 424 14.86 44.48 -3.03
N ALA A 425 15.00 43.29 -2.44
CA ALA A 425 16.19 42.42 -2.31
C ALA A 425 17.56 42.95 -1.81
N SER A 426 18.13 42.23 -0.84
CA SER A 426 19.56 41.86 -0.91
C SER A 426 19.80 40.45 -0.33
N LEU A 427 20.55 39.65 -1.10
CA LEU A 427 20.94 38.26 -0.86
C LEU A 427 22.30 38.20 -0.16
N ALA A 428 22.43 37.33 0.84
CA ALA A 428 23.73 36.77 1.24
C ALA A 428 23.57 35.39 1.91
N GLY A 429 24.31 34.40 1.41
CA GLY A 429 24.76 33.27 2.22
C GLY A 429 24.08 31.92 2.00
N VAL A 430 24.70 31.08 1.17
CA VAL A 430 24.40 29.64 1.04
C VAL A 430 24.86 28.90 2.30
N ALA A 431 23.95 28.18 2.96
CA ALA A 431 24.26 27.00 3.77
C ALA A 431 23.08 26.03 3.71
N THR A 432 23.37 24.82 3.23
CA THR A 432 22.47 23.68 3.05
C THR A 432 21.90 23.19 4.39
N GLY A 433 20.58 23.20 4.50
CA GLY A 433 19.80 22.51 5.53
C GLY A 433 18.32 22.80 5.29
N LEU A 434 17.46 21.78 5.31
CA LEU A 434 16.02 21.98 5.47
C LEU A 434 15.81 23.00 6.61
N PRO A 435 14.86 23.95 6.52
CA PRO A 435 14.67 24.94 7.57
C PRO A 435 14.19 24.20 8.81
N VAL A 436 15.14 23.84 9.68
CA VAL A 436 14.92 23.64 11.09
C VAL A 436 14.12 24.86 11.50
N SER A 437 12.90 24.65 11.99
CA SER A 437 12.02 25.74 12.37
C SER A 437 12.82 26.77 13.18
N VAL A 438 12.60 28.07 12.97
CA VAL A 438 13.45 29.14 13.55
C VAL A 438 13.63 28.96 15.07
N TRP A 439 12.61 28.42 15.74
CA TRP A 439 12.64 28.08 17.16
C TRP A 439 13.48 26.82 17.47
N GLU A 440 13.45 25.77 16.66
CA GLU A 440 14.33 24.60 16.82
C GLU A 440 15.80 24.96 16.63
N SER A 441 16.11 25.90 15.73
CA SER A 441 17.48 26.40 15.54
C SER A 441 17.96 27.17 16.77
N GLY A 442 17.08 27.98 17.38
CA GLY A 442 17.33 28.65 18.65
C GLY A 442 17.51 27.67 19.81
N LEU A 443 16.65 26.65 19.90
CA LEU A 443 16.71 25.61 20.93
C LEU A 443 18.01 24.80 20.84
N ARG A 444 18.42 24.40 19.62
CA ARG A 444 19.70 23.70 19.40
C ARG A 444 20.89 24.55 19.83
N SER A 445 20.86 25.85 19.55
CA SER A 445 21.91 26.79 19.96
C SER A 445 21.98 26.92 21.48
N GLU A 446 20.83 26.96 22.15
CA GLU A 446 20.73 27.05 23.62
C GLU A 446 21.17 25.75 24.30
N VAL A 447 20.76 24.59 23.80
CA VAL A 447 21.25 23.28 24.28
C VAL A 447 22.77 23.20 24.14
N ALA A 448 23.32 23.61 22.99
CA ALA A 448 24.77 23.63 22.78
C ALA A 448 25.51 24.60 23.70
N ARG A 449 24.86 25.69 24.15
CA ARG A 449 25.40 26.61 25.17
C ARG A 449 25.41 25.96 26.55
N MET A 450 24.27 25.41 27.00
CA MET A 450 24.12 24.78 28.33
C MET A 450 25.05 23.58 28.52
N LEU A 451 25.25 22.77 27.46
CA LEU A 451 26.19 21.64 27.49
C LEU A 451 27.65 22.10 27.60
N ARG A 452 28.02 23.22 26.94
CA ARG A 452 29.38 23.80 27.07
C ARG A 452 29.64 24.40 28.45
N GLU A 453 28.60 24.89 29.11
CA GLU A 453 28.66 25.41 30.48
C GLU A 453 28.56 24.31 31.55
N ASN A 454 28.53 23.03 31.14
CA ASN A 454 28.46 21.86 32.02
C ASN A 454 27.24 21.88 32.95
N THR A 455 26.11 22.41 32.46
CA THR A 455 24.84 22.44 33.21
C THR A 455 24.30 21.02 33.38
N VAL A 456 23.87 20.66 34.59
CA VAL A 456 23.23 19.38 34.91
C VAL A 456 21.72 19.49 34.63
N ASP A 457 21.06 18.38 34.27
CA ASP A 457 19.61 18.31 34.04
C ASP A 457 19.06 19.26 32.95
N VAL A 458 19.83 19.47 31.88
CA VAL A 458 19.50 20.35 30.74
C VAL A 458 18.09 20.08 30.16
N MET A 459 17.70 18.81 30.08
CA MET A 459 16.38 18.42 29.58
C MET A 459 15.23 18.91 30.46
N ASP A 460 15.35 18.75 31.78
CA ASP A 460 14.30 19.15 32.72
C ASP A 460 14.17 20.67 32.78
N GLU A 461 15.29 21.38 32.72
CA GLU A 461 15.31 22.85 32.71
C GLU A 461 14.65 23.43 31.45
N LEU A 462 14.98 22.88 30.27
CA LEU A 462 14.36 23.32 29.02
C LEU A 462 12.89 22.91 28.92
N ALA A 463 12.52 21.73 29.42
CA ALA A 463 11.13 21.31 29.49
C ALA A 463 10.29 22.26 30.36
N ARG A 464 10.78 22.65 31.55
CA ARG A 464 10.10 23.64 32.41
C ARG A 464 9.91 24.99 31.72
N ARG A 465 10.94 25.50 31.03
CA ARG A 465 10.87 26.78 30.31
C ARG A 465 9.91 26.73 29.13
N PHE A 466 9.91 25.63 28.38
CA PHE A 466 8.99 25.39 27.28
C PHE A 466 7.55 25.33 27.78
N GLU A 467 7.27 24.50 28.79
CA GLU A 467 5.93 24.39 29.40
C GLU A 467 5.45 25.75 29.93
N ALA A 468 6.32 26.51 30.59
CA ALA A 468 6.00 27.83 31.11
C ALA A 468 5.63 28.83 29.99
N ALA A 469 6.40 28.87 28.90
CA ALA A 469 6.13 29.75 27.77
C ALA A 469 4.79 29.42 27.10
N VAL A 470 4.53 28.13 26.85
CA VAL A 470 3.30 27.66 26.21
C VAL A 470 2.06 27.93 27.07
N ILE A 471 2.15 27.63 28.38
CA ILE A 471 1.02 27.86 29.29
C ILE A 471 0.74 29.35 29.46
N ARG A 472 1.77 30.20 29.56
CA ARG A 472 1.60 31.65 29.68
C ARG A 472 0.91 32.24 28.45
N GLU A 473 1.38 31.90 27.25
CA GLU A 473 0.78 32.38 26.01
C GLU A 473 -0.68 31.93 25.87
N ALA A 474 -0.99 30.68 26.25
CA ALA A 474 -2.36 30.19 26.25
C ALA A 474 -3.27 30.91 27.25
N LEU A 475 -2.75 31.28 28.42
CA LEU A 475 -3.48 32.06 29.41
C LEU A 475 -3.71 33.49 28.90
N ASP A 476 -2.72 34.13 28.29
CA ASP A 476 -2.83 35.48 27.75
C ASP A 476 -3.85 35.53 26.60
N PHE A 477 -3.76 34.58 25.66
CA PHE A 477 -4.70 34.45 24.55
C PHE A 477 -6.15 34.27 25.03
N THR A 478 -6.35 33.49 26.11
CA THR A 478 -7.67 33.21 26.68
C THR A 478 -8.08 34.20 27.78
N ARG A 479 -7.33 35.28 28.00
CA ARG A 479 -7.58 36.31 29.03
C ARG A 479 -7.72 35.71 30.43
N GLY A 480 -6.84 34.76 30.77
CA GLY A 480 -6.77 34.09 32.07
C GLY A 480 -7.78 32.96 32.27
N ARG A 481 -8.55 32.58 31.25
CA ARG A 481 -9.55 31.49 31.35
C ARG A 481 -8.88 30.12 31.28
N LYS A 482 -8.52 29.58 32.46
CA LYS A 482 -7.80 28.30 32.62
C LYS A 482 -8.45 27.10 31.91
N VAL A 483 -9.77 27.01 31.88
CA VAL A 483 -10.48 25.89 31.24
C VAL A 483 -10.35 25.96 29.71
N GLU A 484 -10.52 27.15 29.14
CA GLU A 484 -10.38 27.39 27.70
C GLU A 484 -8.91 27.22 27.25
N ALA A 485 -7.96 27.66 28.09
CA ALA A 485 -6.53 27.43 27.85
C ALA A 485 -6.18 25.93 27.85
N ALA A 486 -6.73 25.15 28.78
CA ALA A 486 -6.52 23.70 28.83
C ALA A 486 -7.02 22.98 27.57
N GLU A 487 -8.23 23.33 27.14
CA GLU A 487 -8.87 22.78 25.95
C GLU A 487 -8.06 23.07 24.68
N ARG A 488 -7.61 24.32 24.50
CA ARG A 488 -6.76 24.72 23.36
C ARG A 488 -5.38 24.08 23.36
N LEU A 489 -4.83 23.82 24.54
CA LEU A 489 -3.54 23.11 24.71
C LEU A 489 -3.68 21.59 24.64
N GLY A 490 -4.91 21.04 24.55
CA GLY A 490 -5.14 19.59 24.53
C GLY A 490 -4.77 18.88 25.83
N ILE A 491 -4.71 19.61 26.95
CA ILE A 491 -4.39 19.06 28.27
C ILE A 491 -5.60 19.07 29.20
N GLY A 492 -5.63 18.14 30.15
CA GLY A 492 -6.72 18.09 31.13
C GLY A 492 -6.77 19.34 32.02
N ARG A 493 -7.97 19.76 32.42
CA ARG A 493 -8.20 20.90 33.33
C ARG A 493 -7.40 20.80 34.64
N ASN A 494 -7.31 19.60 35.21
CA ASN A 494 -6.55 19.39 36.45
C ASN A 494 -5.04 19.49 36.19
N THR A 495 -4.59 19.07 34.99
CA THR A 495 -3.20 19.13 34.56
C THR A 495 -2.72 20.57 34.39
N ILE A 496 -3.50 21.44 33.72
CA ILE A 496 -3.11 22.86 33.60
C ILE A 496 -3.06 23.55 34.96
N THR A 497 -3.99 23.22 35.86
CA THR A 497 -4.06 23.84 37.19
C THR A 497 -2.84 23.46 38.02
N ARG A 498 -2.45 22.18 37.99
CA ARG A 498 -1.23 21.70 38.63
C ARG A 498 0.03 22.33 38.03
N LYS A 499 0.13 22.38 36.70
CA LYS A 499 1.30 22.95 36.00
C LYS A 499 1.47 24.45 36.24
N ILE A 500 0.38 25.22 36.35
CA ILE A 500 0.43 26.64 36.72
C ILE A 500 1.04 26.81 38.13
N GLN A 501 0.70 25.94 39.07
CA GLN A 501 1.25 25.97 40.43
C GLN A 501 2.72 25.51 40.48
N GLU A 502 3.06 24.41 39.79
CA GLU A 502 4.42 23.85 39.71
C GLU A 502 5.42 24.80 39.04
N LEU A 503 4.97 25.57 38.04
CA LEU A 503 5.81 26.50 37.28
C LEU A 503 5.74 27.95 37.78
N HIS A 504 5.02 28.18 38.89
CA HIS A 504 4.83 29.50 39.51
C HIS A 504 4.33 30.58 38.53
N LEU A 505 3.34 30.23 37.69
CA LEU A 505 2.79 31.07 36.62
C LEU A 505 1.53 31.86 37.07
N GLU A 506 1.47 32.28 38.33
CA GLU A 506 0.41 33.18 38.79
C GLU A 506 0.62 34.59 38.21
N PRO A 507 -0.47 35.34 37.89
CA PRO A 507 -0.39 36.67 37.29
C PRO A 507 0.28 37.72 38.17
#